data_AF-A0A5D6Y4S0-F1
#
_entry.id   AF-A0A5D6Y4S0-F1
#
_cell.length_a   1.000
_cell.length_b   1.000
_cell.length_c   1.000
_cell.angle_alpha   90.00
_cell.angle_beta   90.00
_cell.angle_gamma   90.00
#
_symmetry.space_group_name_H-M   'P 1'
#
loop_
_entity.id
_entity.type
_entity.pdbx_description
1 polymer ?
#
loop_
_entity_poly.entity_id
_entity_poly.type
_entity_poly.pdbx_seq_one_letter_code
_entity_poly.pdbx_strand_id
1 'polypeptide(L)'
;MWCKKESTLPALCLAYCQTIDQRATAATTIENILLTKLQQLSICNRRVEMPRLSYNDLAEWASNAFGLAKHPGKTTIHRIIQSAP
;
A
#
# COMPACT_ATOMS: atom_id res chain seq x y z
N MET A 1 -51.83 -16.71 1.80
CA MET A 1 -50.71 -15.87 1.34
C MET A 1 -49.42 -16.60 1.65
N TRP A 2 -48.61 -16.84 0.63
CA TRP A 2 -47.46 -17.76 0.66
C TRP A 2 -46.27 -17.21 1.45
N CYS A 3 -45.70 -18.07 2.31
CA CYS A 3 -44.30 -17.98 2.75
C CYS A 3 -43.38 -18.30 1.57
N LYS A 4 -42.35 -17.47 1.34
CA LYS A 4 -41.16 -17.86 0.59
C LYS A 4 -39.91 -17.66 1.43
N LYS A 5 -39.10 -18.72 1.39
CA LYS A 5 -37.83 -19.00 2.06
C LYS A 5 -36.65 -18.23 1.47
N GLU A 6 -35.64 -18.07 2.33
CA GLU A 6 -34.18 -18.18 2.09
C GLU A 6 -33.54 -17.53 0.85
N SER A 7 -32.66 -16.56 1.11
CA SER A 7 -31.28 -16.63 0.61
C SER A 7 -30.35 -15.89 1.58
N THR A 8 -29.77 -16.68 2.46
CA THR A 8 -28.49 -16.48 3.12
C THR A 8 -27.44 -15.99 2.12
N LEU A 9 -26.73 -14.92 2.46
CA LEU A 9 -25.26 -14.75 2.31
C LEU A 9 -24.90 -13.35 2.87
N PRO A 10 -23.70 -13.19 3.45
CA PRO A 10 -23.58 -13.04 4.88
C PRO A 10 -22.92 -11.71 5.29
N ALA A 11 -23.03 -11.42 6.58
CA ALA A 11 -22.36 -10.34 7.31
C ALA A 11 -20.82 -10.48 7.33
N LEU A 12 -20.18 -10.48 6.16
CA LEU A 12 -18.73 -10.61 6.01
C LEU A 12 -18.04 -9.39 5.35
N CYS A 13 -18.79 -8.36 4.92
CA CYS A 13 -18.18 -7.18 4.28
C CYS A 13 -17.81 -6.03 5.25
N LEU A 14 -18.07 -6.16 6.55
CA LEU A 14 -17.75 -5.10 7.54
C LEU A 14 -16.60 -5.47 8.50
N ALA A 15 -15.95 -6.62 8.29
CA ALA A 15 -14.89 -7.11 9.17
C ALA A 15 -13.51 -7.23 8.48
N TYR A 16 -13.23 -6.45 7.43
CA TYR A 16 -11.93 -6.47 6.74
C TYR A 16 -11.10 -5.18 6.87
N CYS A 17 -11.60 -4.14 7.55
CA CYS A 17 -10.88 -2.86 7.67
C CYS A 17 -10.14 -2.66 9.00
N GLN A 18 -10.06 -3.66 9.90
CA GLN A 18 -9.53 -3.47 11.27
C GLN A 18 -8.28 -4.29 11.63
N THR A 19 -7.58 -4.88 10.67
CA THR A 19 -6.40 -5.73 10.95
C THR A 19 -5.14 -5.32 10.20
N ILE A 20 -4.86 -4.02 10.05
CA ILE A 20 -3.52 -3.52 9.74
C ILE A 20 -3.23 -2.25 10.55
N ASP A 21 -3.13 -2.32 11.87
CA ASP A 21 -2.41 -1.27 12.63
C ASP A 21 -1.90 -1.71 14.01
N GLN A 22 -1.42 -2.94 14.17
CA GLN A 22 -0.75 -3.31 15.43
C GLN A 22 0.47 -4.18 15.18
N ARG A 23 1.63 -3.52 15.02
CA ARG A 23 2.94 -3.85 15.61
C ARG A 23 4.07 -3.18 14.81
N ALA A 24 4.28 -1.89 15.03
CA ALA A 24 5.59 -1.29 14.84
C ALA A 24 6.35 -1.37 16.19
N THR A 25 6.83 -2.57 16.51
CA THR A 25 7.80 -2.74 17.60
C THR A 25 9.14 -2.18 17.15
N ALA A 26 9.65 -1.23 17.93
CA ALA A 26 10.97 -0.64 17.79
C ALA A 26 12.09 -1.71 17.75
N ALA A 27 12.96 -1.64 16.73
CA ALA A 27 14.30 -2.20 16.77
C ALA A 27 15.18 -1.63 15.63
N THR A 28 16.01 -0.65 16.00
CA THR A 28 17.39 -0.40 15.54
C THR A 28 17.85 -0.83 14.12
N THR A 29 18.18 0.21 13.34
CA THR A 29 19.39 0.36 12.51
C THR A 29 19.60 -0.60 11.33
N ILE A 30 18.81 -0.42 10.27
CA ILE A 30 19.31 -0.34 8.88
C ILE A 30 18.52 0.77 8.19
N GLU A 31 19.19 1.84 7.76
CA GLU A 31 18.58 3.08 7.26
C GLU A 31 17.87 2.98 5.89
N ASN A 32 17.62 1.77 5.39
CA ASN A 32 17.02 1.49 4.09
C ASN A 32 15.59 0.98 4.27
N ILE A 33 14.62 1.75 3.79
CA ILE A 33 13.22 1.34 3.71
C ILE A 33 13.13 0.18 2.73
N LEU A 34 12.81 -1.01 3.23
CA LEU A 34 12.56 -2.17 2.39
C LEU A 34 11.08 -2.21 2.02
N LEU A 35 10.76 -1.74 0.81
CA LEU A 35 9.40 -1.85 0.27
C LEU A 35 9.15 -3.27 -0.22
N THR A 36 8.03 -3.85 0.18
CA THR A 36 7.58 -5.16 -0.31
C THR A 36 7.26 -5.11 -1.81
N LYS A 37 7.26 -6.27 -2.47
CA LYS A 37 6.98 -6.35 -3.92
C LYS A 37 5.59 -5.81 -4.29
N LEU A 38 4.59 -6.00 -3.41
CA LEU A 38 3.26 -5.44 -3.61
C LEU A 38 3.25 -3.91 -3.53
N GLN A 39 3.95 -3.33 -2.55
CA GLN A 39 4.09 -1.87 -2.44
C GLN A 39 4.83 -1.27 -3.63
N GLN A 40 5.88 -1.96 -4.11
CA GLN A 40 6.60 -1.57 -5.33
C GLN A 40 5.69 -1.56 -6.56
N LEU A 41 4.85 -2.59 -6.73
CA LEU A 41 3.86 -2.66 -7.81
C LEU A 41 2.83 -1.54 -7.68
N SER A 42 2.33 -1.24 -6.48
CA SER A 42 1.41 -0.13 -6.25
C SER A 42 2.03 1.23 -6.62
N ILE A 43 3.31 1.45 -6.36
CA ILE A 43 4.03 2.66 -6.81
C ILE A 43 4.09 2.72 -8.33
N CYS A 44 4.35 1.60 -9.00
CA CYS A 44 4.40 1.55 -10.47
C CYS A 44 3.02 1.81 -11.08
N ASN A 45 1.97 1.19 -10.54
CA ASN A 45 0.60 1.45 -10.96
C ASN A 45 0.25 2.93 -10.78
N ARG A 46 0.63 3.53 -9.65
CA ARG A 46 0.39 4.95 -9.39
C ARG A 46 1.09 5.87 -10.39
N ARG A 47 2.30 5.50 -10.83
CA ARG A 47 3.03 6.20 -11.89
C ARG A 47 2.32 6.09 -13.24
N VAL A 48 1.74 4.94 -13.57
CA VAL A 48 0.97 4.73 -14.80
C VAL A 48 -0.34 5.51 -14.79
N GLU A 49 -1.07 5.51 -13.67
CA GLU A 49 -2.29 6.30 -13.49
C GLU A 49 -2.02 7.80 -13.56
N MET A 50 -0.89 8.25 -13.00
CA MET A 50 -0.55 9.66 -12.85
C MET A 50 0.90 9.94 -13.29
N PRO A 51 1.18 9.92 -14.60
CA PRO A 51 2.55 10.07 -15.13
C PRO A 51 3.13 11.47 -14.88
N ARG A 52 2.28 12.45 -14.55
CA ARG A 52 2.67 13.83 -14.22
C ARG A 52 3.26 13.97 -12.82
N LEU A 53 3.02 13.02 -11.91
CA LEU A 53 3.59 13.08 -10.56
C LEU A 53 5.11 13.00 -10.63
N SER A 54 5.79 13.85 -9.88
CA SER A 54 7.23 13.74 -9.74
C SER A 54 7.59 12.51 -8.88
N TYR A 55 8.84 12.09 -8.94
CA TYR A 55 9.33 11.01 -8.07
C TYR A 55 9.26 11.38 -6.58
N ASN A 56 9.33 12.69 -6.25
CA ASN A 56 9.16 13.16 -4.88
C ASN A 56 7.70 13.04 -4.43
N ASP A 57 6.75 13.39 -5.29
CA ASP A 57 5.31 13.24 -4.98
C ASP A 57 4.94 11.77 -4.81
N LEU A 58 5.52 10.88 -5.63
CA LEU A 58 5.34 9.43 -5.49
C LEU A 58 5.96 8.90 -4.20
N ALA A 59 7.09 9.46 -3.76
CA ALA A 59 7.70 9.10 -2.49
C ALA A 59 6.85 9.54 -1.29
N GLU A 60 6.33 10.77 -1.34
CA GLU A 60 5.42 11.30 -0.32
C GLU A 60 4.13 10.49 -0.27
N TRP A 61 3.52 10.23 -1.43
CA TRP A 61 2.37 9.36 -1.54
C TRP A 61 2.64 7.97 -0.96
N ALA A 62 3.77 7.33 -1.29
CA ALA A 62 4.12 6.01 -0.78
C ALA A 62 4.31 6.00 0.74
N SER A 63 4.87 7.08 1.31
CA SER A 63 5.02 7.23 2.76
C SER A 63 3.66 7.27 3.45
N ASN A 64 2.76 8.09 2.92
CA ASN A 64 1.42 8.28 3.48
C ASN A 64 0.54 7.04 3.25
N ALA A 65 0.63 6.41 2.08
CA ALA A 65 -0.21 5.27 1.71
C ALA A 65 0.19 3.97 2.44
N PHE A 66 1.48 3.78 2.74
CA PHE A 66 1.99 2.56 3.37
C PHE A 66 2.39 2.74 4.84
N GLY A 67 2.19 3.92 5.42
CA GLY A 67 2.58 4.21 6.80
C GLY A 67 4.08 4.00 7.06
N LEU A 68 4.92 4.39 6.10
CA LEU A 68 6.36 4.13 6.19
C LEU A 68 6.97 4.96 7.33
N ALA A 69 7.70 4.30 8.23
CA ALA A 69 8.41 4.97 9.33
C ALA A 69 9.46 5.98 8.84
N LYS A 70 9.92 5.85 7.60
CA LYS A 70 10.87 6.76 6.95
C LYS A 70 10.40 7.04 5.53
N HIS A 71 10.60 8.27 5.07
CA HIS A 71 10.28 8.69 3.71
C HIS A 71 11.25 8.08 2.69
N PRO A 72 10.78 7.40 1.62
CA PRO A 72 11.64 6.81 0.63
C PRO A 72 12.28 7.91 -0.22
N GLY A 73 13.61 7.88 -0.35
CA GLY A 73 14.29 8.84 -1.19
C GLY A 73 13.87 8.75 -2.66
N LYS A 74 13.98 9.87 -3.38
CA LYS A 74 13.75 9.96 -4.84
C LYS A 74 14.41 8.83 -5.62
N THR A 75 15.67 8.53 -5.30
CA THR A 75 16.46 7.48 -5.97
C THR A 75 15.86 6.09 -5.75
N THR A 76 15.28 5.82 -4.58
CA THR A 76 14.61 4.55 -4.27
C THR A 76 13.38 4.38 -5.14
N ILE A 77 12.52 5.40 -5.23
CA ILE A 77 11.34 5.38 -6.10
C ILE A 77 11.73 5.21 -7.56
N HIS A 78 12.74 5.97 -8.02
CA HIS A 78 13.25 5.84 -9.38
C HIS A 78 13.74 4.42 -9.68
N ARG A 79 14.53 3.83 -8.77
CA ARG A 79 15.03 2.46 -8.90
C ARG A 79 13.89 1.45 -8.96
N ILE A 80 12.87 1.60 -8.12
CA ILE A 80 11.69 0.71 -8.11
C ILE A 80 10.99 0.73 -9.46
N ILE A 81 10.73 1.93 -9.99
CA ILE A 81 10.06 2.10 -11.29
C ILE A 81 10.91 1.53 -12.42
N GLN A 82 12.24 1.70 -12.38
CA GLN A 82 13.14 1.13 -13.39
C GLN A 82 13.30 -0.39 -13.28
N SER A 83 13.20 -0.95 -12.07
CA SER A 83 13.32 -2.39 -11.82
C SER A 83 12.00 -3.16 -11.97
N ALA A 84 10.90 -2.45 -12.24
CA ALA A 84 9.62 -3.06 -12.47
C ALA A 84 9.65 -3.82 -13.81
N PRO A 85 9.13 -5.06 -13.86
CA PRO A 85 9.05 -5.84 -15.10
C PRO A 85 8.05 -5.27 -16.10
#